data_AF-A0AAV9Z2D2-F1
#
_entry.id   AF-A0AAV9Z2D2-F1
#
_cell.length_a   1.000
_cell.length_b   1.000
_cell.length_c   1.000
_cell.angle_alpha   90.00
_cell.angle_beta   90.00
_cell.angle_gamma   90.00
#
_symmetry.space_group_name_H-M   'P 1'
#
loop_
_entity.id
_entity.type
_entity.pdbx_description
1 polymer ?
#
loop_
_entity_poly.entity_id
_entity_poly.type
_entity_poly.pdbx_seq_one_letter_code
_entity_poly.pdbx_strand_id
1 'polypeptide(L)'
;MSTIPPFTGNRNIDKISAVDFLKDARIYHRERGITDEAEKLVDIADRFRGGSPADEWFQALKATKWVDFEKEFTARFGRAPPAAKPRPQLLAEIAGMRIAAEELVKDGVVVDGEVLRPLATFTERVQDAVVAAGAGADTDGVWSFHAALPGALRTSIGAVPTTWSDMVTAMRAVPSAVVDAVVDQYKQEDQRRALEQKVDLLARQFSNVRIGTPPAPPPGQTRAAAAPANVNANAGAVGGGGAGAGGGGGARRGREGTEAEKAVLTRVMTAVMGRRAPDTEEGRRSYTADVATWNRVHAGIPHENIAIHTTGYPLRPGTSNPCTNECWQCGMVTTPPHRKDACTVPPVPLLERRFRTVCAMWLGRARNVPGVGMNFVGRDEVEGAAWWNEAEGAGGAAAAGQDF
;
A
#
# COMPACT_ATOMS: atom_id res chain seq x y z
N MET A 1 36.42 -2.79 -1.94
CA MET A 1 36.97 -1.46 -2.26
C MET A 1 35.78 -0.53 -2.47
N SER A 2 35.51 0.36 -1.52
CA SER A 2 34.37 1.28 -1.61
C SER A 2 34.64 2.33 -2.68
N THR A 3 33.92 2.26 -3.80
CA THR A 3 33.98 3.26 -4.87
C THR A 3 32.94 4.34 -4.62
N ILE A 4 33.41 5.57 -4.38
CA ILE A 4 32.53 6.75 -4.26
C ILE A 4 31.92 7.01 -5.65
N PRO A 5 30.58 7.06 -5.80
CA PRO A 5 29.97 7.34 -7.09
C PRO A 5 30.24 8.79 -7.51
N PRO A 6 30.35 9.06 -8.83
CA PRO A 6 30.66 10.39 -9.31
C PRO A 6 29.53 11.39 -9.00
N PHE A 7 29.91 12.59 -8.57
CA PHE A 7 28.99 13.66 -8.21
C PHE A 7 28.88 14.68 -9.35
N THR A 8 27.66 15.08 -9.69
CA THR A 8 27.39 16.02 -10.80
C THR A 8 26.94 17.40 -10.30
N GLY A 9 26.49 17.51 -9.05
CA GLY A 9 25.89 18.75 -8.52
C GLY A 9 24.47 19.01 -9.03
N ASN A 10 23.88 18.05 -9.77
CA ASN A 10 22.52 18.12 -10.25
C ASN A 10 21.64 17.14 -9.45
N ARG A 11 20.71 17.71 -8.68
CA ARG A 11 19.80 16.98 -7.79
C ARG A 11 18.92 15.94 -8.48
N ASN A 12 18.71 16.07 -9.79
CA ASN A 12 17.89 15.12 -10.56
C ASN A 12 18.71 13.95 -11.14
N ILE A 13 20.04 14.04 -11.06
CA ILE A 13 20.99 13.07 -11.65
C ILE A 13 21.78 12.36 -10.55
N ASP A 14 22.13 13.08 -9.48
CA ASP A 14 22.91 12.54 -8.38
C ASP A 14 22.13 11.50 -7.58
N LYS A 15 22.71 10.31 -7.44
CA LYS A 15 22.14 9.20 -6.65
C LYS A 15 22.39 9.34 -5.14
N ILE A 16 23.26 10.27 -4.75
CA ILE A 16 23.68 10.49 -3.36
C ILE A 16 23.53 11.97 -3.01
N SER A 17 23.28 12.26 -1.73
CA SER A 17 23.21 13.65 -1.27
C SER A 17 24.61 14.26 -1.20
N ALA A 18 24.72 15.58 -1.33
CA ALA A 18 25.98 16.29 -1.16
C ALA A 18 26.63 16.04 0.22
N VAL A 19 25.81 15.84 1.26
CA VAL A 19 26.30 15.54 2.61
C VAL A 19 26.86 14.13 2.69
N ASP A 20 26.19 13.16 2.07
CA ASP A 20 26.65 11.76 2.08
C ASP A 20 27.88 11.59 1.19
N PHE A 21 27.95 12.30 0.06
CA PHE A 21 29.16 12.39 -0.75
C PHE A 21 30.38 12.86 0.05
N LEU A 22 30.25 13.91 0.86
CA LEU A 22 31.35 14.38 1.71
C LEU A 22 31.72 13.36 2.79
N LYS A 23 30.75 12.66 3.38
CA LYS A 23 31.04 11.59 4.35
C LYS A 23 31.81 10.45 3.71
N ASP A 24 31.38 10.01 2.54
CA ASP A 24 32.03 8.93 1.80
C ASP A 24 33.45 9.35 1.39
N ALA A 25 33.65 10.59 0.94
CA ALA A 25 34.97 11.16 0.68
C ALA A 25 35.89 11.11 1.92
N ARG A 26 35.39 11.54 3.09
CA ARG A 26 36.16 11.49 4.35
C ARG A 26 36.47 10.06 4.79
N ILE A 27 35.56 9.11 4.59
CA ILE A 27 35.81 7.69 4.89
C ILE A 27 36.91 7.18 3.97
N TYR A 28 36.80 7.44 2.68
CA TYR A 28 37.78 7.02 1.69
C TYR A 28 39.18 7.60 1.94
N HIS A 29 39.30 8.90 2.24
CA HIS A 29 40.59 9.53 2.57
C HIS A 29 41.24 8.87 3.79
N ARG A 30 40.44 8.51 4.81
CA ARG A 30 40.92 7.78 6.00
C ARG A 30 41.35 6.36 5.66
N GLU A 31 40.57 5.63 4.87
CA GLU A 31 40.90 4.26 4.45
C GLU A 31 42.17 4.18 3.59
N ARG A 32 42.44 5.21 2.77
CA ARG A 32 43.63 5.28 1.93
C ARG A 32 44.82 6.01 2.58
N GLY A 33 44.65 6.54 3.78
CA GLY A 33 45.71 7.27 4.49
C GLY A 33 46.11 8.58 3.80
N ILE A 34 45.21 9.19 3.04
CA ILE A 34 45.47 10.48 2.37
C ILE A 34 45.38 11.58 3.42
N THR A 35 46.53 12.07 3.85
CA THR A 35 46.64 13.12 4.88
C THR A 35 46.94 14.49 4.30
N ASP A 36 47.54 14.56 3.11
CA ASP A 36 47.86 15.80 2.44
C ASP A 36 46.61 16.52 1.92
N GLU A 37 46.53 17.81 2.19
CA GLU A 37 45.34 18.61 1.87
C GLU A 37 45.19 18.86 0.37
N ALA A 38 46.30 18.99 -0.36
CA ALA A 38 46.28 19.17 -1.81
C ALA A 38 45.89 17.85 -2.50
N GLU A 39 46.39 16.72 -2.01
CA GLU A 39 46.04 15.39 -2.51
C GLU A 39 44.54 15.09 -2.31
N LYS A 40 43.94 15.46 -1.17
CA LYS A 40 42.48 15.33 -0.96
C LYS A 40 41.67 16.13 -1.98
N LEU A 41 42.13 17.34 -2.33
CA LEU A 41 41.47 18.21 -3.31
C LEU A 41 41.59 17.66 -4.73
N VAL A 42 42.73 17.07 -5.10
CA VAL A 42 42.88 16.39 -6.40
C VAL A 42 41.98 15.15 -6.46
N ASP A 43 41.98 14.32 -5.42
CA ASP A 43 41.15 13.11 -5.35
C ASP A 43 39.64 13.44 -5.44
N ILE A 44 39.17 14.50 -4.79
CA ILE A 44 37.75 14.90 -4.91
C ILE A 44 37.42 15.47 -6.29
N ALA A 45 38.35 16.16 -6.94
CA ALA A 45 38.17 16.70 -8.29
C ALA A 45 37.91 15.57 -9.30
N ASP A 46 38.66 14.47 -9.20
CA ASP A 46 38.52 13.28 -10.06
C ASP A 46 37.17 12.56 -9.89
N ARG A 47 36.42 12.87 -8.84
CA ARG A 47 35.07 12.32 -8.58
C ARG A 47 33.96 13.19 -9.11
N PHE A 48 34.25 14.38 -9.62
CA PHE A 48 33.26 15.14 -10.36
C PHE A 48 33.17 14.63 -11.79
N ARG A 49 31.94 14.51 -12.30
CA ARG A 49 31.75 14.16 -13.71
C ARG A 49 32.21 15.35 -14.55
N GLY A 50 33.09 15.10 -15.53
CA GLY A 50 33.56 16.14 -16.44
C GLY A 50 32.42 16.90 -17.13
N GLY A 51 32.48 18.23 -17.12
CA GLY A 51 31.44 19.11 -17.67
C GLY A 51 30.14 19.15 -16.87
N SER A 52 30.16 18.70 -15.61
CA SER A 52 29.04 18.82 -14.70
C SER A 52 29.06 20.17 -13.95
N PRO A 53 27.89 20.64 -13.44
CA PRO A 53 27.84 21.83 -12.59
C PRO A 53 28.78 21.80 -11.37
N ALA A 54 29.07 20.61 -10.83
CA ALA A 54 30.03 20.44 -9.75
C ALA A 54 31.47 20.62 -10.22
N ASP A 55 31.83 20.06 -11.38
CA ASP A 55 33.15 20.21 -11.99
C ASP A 55 33.42 21.68 -12.36
N GLU A 56 32.52 22.33 -13.09
CA GLU A 56 32.64 23.75 -13.45
C GLU A 56 32.79 24.67 -12.22
N TRP A 57 32.03 24.37 -11.16
CA TRP A 57 32.15 25.11 -9.89
C TRP A 57 33.49 24.85 -9.21
N PHE A 58 33.98 23.61 -9.20
CA PHE A 58 35.24 23.26 -8.57
C PHE A 58 36.42 23.90 -9.29
N GLN A 59 36.39 23.97 -10.63
CA GLN A 59 37.41 24.69 -11.42
C GLN A 59 37.47 26.20 -11.09
N ALA A 60 36.34 26.79 -10.71
CA ALA A 60 36.27 28.19 -10.28
C ALA A 60 36.62 28.40 -8.79
N LEU A 61 36.75 27.31 -8.01
CA LEU A 61 37.01 27.35 -6.58
C LEU A 61 38.49 27.64 -6.31
N LYS A 62 38.77 28.57 -5.39
CA LYS A 62 40.13 28.96 -4.98
C LYS A 62 40.58 28.32 -3.66
N ALA A 63 39.86 27.29 -3.20
CA ALA A 63 40.15 26.64 -1.93
C ALA A 63 41.44 25.84 -2.03
N THR A 64 42.39 26.09 -1.13
CA THR A 64 43.66 25.34 -1.03
C THR A 64 43.69 24.40 0.17
N LYS A 65 42.64 24.42 1.00
CA LYS A 65 42.48 23.59 2.19
C LYS A 65 41.18 22.82 2.09
N TRP A 66 41.18 21.60 2.60
CA TRP A 66 40.01 20.73 2.61
C TRP A 66 38.84 21.35 3.38
N VAL A 67 39.10 21.98 4.52
CA VAL A 67 38.09 22.66 5.34
C VAL A 67 37.39 23.80 4.58
N ASP A 68 38.13 24.57 3.80
CA ASP A 68 37.57 25.67 3.01
C ASP A 68 36.72 25.12 1.85
N PHE A 69 37.19 24.04 1.21
CA PHE A 69 36.40 23.30 0.22
C PHE A 69 35.09 22.78 0.81
N GLU A 70 35.12 22.11 1.96
CA GLU A 70 33.91 21.54 2.57
C GLU A 70 32.87 22.62 2.91
N LYS A 71 33.34 23.77 3.39
CA LYS A 71 32.48 24.92 3.69
C LYS A 71 31.78 25.44 2.43
N GLU A 72 32.55 25.71 1.36
CA GLU A 72 32.02 26.22 0.10
C GLU A 72 31.15 25.17 -0.62
N PHE A 73 31.54 23.89 -0.57
CA PHE A 73 30.78 22.78 -1.12
C PHE A 73 29.43 22.63 -0.42
N THR A 74 29.41 22.69 0.91
CA THR A 74 28.17 22.63 1.70
C THR A 74 27.31 23.87 1.45
N ALA A 75 27.90 25.05 1.30
CA ALA A 75 27.16 26.26 0.96
C ALA A 75 26.50 26.18 -0.42
N ARG A 76 27.19 25.58 -1.41
CA ARG A 76 26.71 25.49 -2.79
C ARG A 76 25.76 24.33 -3.04
N PHE A 77 26.10 23.13 -2.58
CA PHE A 77 25.40 21.88 -2.87
C PHE A 77 24.74 21.23 -1.68
N GLY A 78 25.09 21.66 -0.45
CA GLY A 78 24.41 21.20 0.75
C GLY A 78 22.91 21.43 0.63
N ARG A 79 22.14 20.50 1.20
CA ARG A 79 20.73 20.81 1.45
C ARG A 79 20.74 22.03 2.35
N ALA A 80 19.93 23.05 2.00
CA ALA A 80 19.53 24.03 2.99
C ALA A 80 19.14 23.24 4.24
N PRO A 81 19.64 23.60 5.44
CA PRO A 81 19.12 23.01 6.66
C PRO A 81 17.61 23.02 6.51
N PRO A 82 16.89 21.91 6.74
CA PRO A 82 15.44 21.97 6.77
C PRO A 82 15.14 23.16 7.67
N ALA A 83 14.55 24.22 7.11
CA ALA A 83 14.38 25.47 7.84
C ALA A 83 13.79 25.06 9.18
N ALA A 84 14.56 25.23 10.26
CA ALA A 84 14.16 24.75 11.57
C ALA A 84 12.80 25.39 11.78
N LYS A 85 11.74 24.58 11.70
CA LYS A 85 10.39 25.10 11.69
C LYS A 85 10.33 26.04 12.90
N PRO A 86 9.97 27.32 12.72
CA PRO A 86 10.04 28.28 13.81
C PRO A 86 9.31 27.68 15.01
N ARG A 87 9.86 27.84 16.23
CA ARG A 87 9.32 27.22 17.45
C ARG A 87 7.78 27.27 17.56
N PRO A 88 7.09 28.39 17.24
CA PRO A 88 5.63 28.44 17.23
C PRO A 88 4.96 27.45 16.27
N GLN A 89 5.56 27.20 15.11
CA GLN A 89 5.06 26.22 14.14
C GLN A 89 5.27 24.78 14.63
N LEU A 90 6.39 24.50 15.31
CA LEU A 90 6.60 23.20 15.95
C LEU A 90 5.62 22.97 17.10
N LEU A 91 5.38 23.98 17.94
CA LEU A 91 4.37 23.91 19.01
C LEU A 91 2.97 23.67 18.45
N ALA A 92 2.59 24.35 17.36
CA ALA A 92 1.33 24.11 16.67
C ALA A 92 1.24 22.69 16.08
N GLU A 93 2.36 22.17 15.56
CA GLU A 93 2.44 20.80 15.04
C GLU A 93 2.28 19.77 16.15
N ILE A 94 3.00 19.92 17.27
CA ILE A 94 2.88 19.05 18.46
C ILE A 94 1.43 19.09 18.99
N ALA A 95 0.86 20.29 19.15
CA ALA A 95 -0.52 20.46 19.61
C ALA A 95 -1.56 19.91 18.61
N GLY A 96 -1.20 19.71 17.34
CA GLY A 96 -2.04 19.14 16.28
C GLY A 96 -1.87 17.63 16.09
N MET A 97 -0.86 16.99 16.70
CA MET A 97 -0.66 15.54 16.58
C MET A 97 -1.79 14.76 17.24
N ARG A 98 -2.39 13.82 16.51
CA ARG A 98 -3.46 12.96 17.00
C ARG A 98 -3.15 11.52 16.63
N ILE A 99 -3.49 10.61 17.52
CA ILE A 99 -3.57 9.19 17.22
C ILE A 99 -5.03 8.79 17.21
N ALA A 100 -5.51 8.37 16.04
CA ALA A 100 -6.87 7.87 15.90
C ALA A 100 -6.93 6.41 16.36
N ALA A 101 -8.11 5.94 16.77
CA ALA A 101 -8.28 4.54 17.19
C ALA A 101 -7.98 3.57 16.04
N GLU A 102 -8.26 3.99 14.80
CA GLU A 102 -7.90 3.35 13.54
C GLU A 102 -6.39 3.05 13.44
N GLU A 103 -5.56 3.97 13.91
CA GLU A 103 -4.11 3.86 13.78
C GLU A 103 -3.52 2.93 14.83
N LEU A 104 -4.19 2.77 15.97
CA LEU A 104 -3.85 1.80 17.00
C LEU A 104 -4.08 0.36 16.55
N VAL A 105 -4.96 0.15 15.57
CA VAL A 105 -5.28 -1.18 15.00
C VAL A 105 -4.22 -1.63 13.98
N LYS A 106 -3.41 -0.70 13.45
CA LYS A 106 -2.38 -1.02 12.45
C LYS A 106 -1.29 -1.90 13.06
N ASP A 107 -0.63 -2.69 12.21
CA ASP A 107 0.53 -3.47 12.62
C ASP A 107 1.64 -2.55 13.15
N GLY A 108 2.36 -3.03 14.16
CA GLY A 108 3.50 -2.30 14.71
C GLY A 108 4.60 -2.08 13.68
N VAL A 109 5.40 -1.03 13.88
CA VAL A 109 6.53 -0.73 13.00
C VAL A 109 7.78 -1.37 13.58
N VAL A 110 8.55 -2.09 12.76
CA VAL A 110 9.86 -2.61 13.17
C VAL A 110 10.84 -1.45 13.23
N VAL A 111 11.36 -1.16 14.43
CA VAL A 111 12.44 -0.21 14.66
C VAL A 111 13.53 -0.97 15.40
N ASP A 112 14.76 -0.96 14.88
CA ASP A 112 15.93 -1.65 15.46
C ASP A 112 15.73 -3.16 15.76
N GLY A 113 14.89 -3.83 14.96
CA GLY A 113 14.61 -5.26 15.10
C GLY A 113 13.51 -5.61 16.11
N GLU A 114 12.90 -4.60 16.75
CA GLU A 114 11.75 -4.78 17.65
C GLU A 114 10.46 -4.22 17.01
N VAL A 115 9.35 -4.95 17.13
CA VAL A 115 8.03 -4.51 16.66
C VAL A 115 7.45 -3.51 17.67
N LEU A 116 7.66 -2.22 17.43
CA LEU A 116 7.04 -1.18 18.23
C LEU A 116 5.55 -1.08 17.91
N ARG A 117 4.71 -1.21 18.95
CA ARG A 117 3.26 -1.01 18.82
C ARG A 117 2.97 0.43 18.37
N PRO A 118 1.87 0.68 17.64
CA PRO A 118 1.57 2.01 17.08
C PRO A 118 1.56 3.16 18.10
N LEU A 119 1.12 2.90 19.34
CA LEU A 119 1.18 3.90 20.42
C LEU A 119 2.62 4.27 20.80
N ALA A 120 3.53 3.29 20.85
CA ALA A 120 4.94 3.54 21.15
C ALA A 120 5.57 4.38 20.02
N THR A 121 5.38 4.00 18.76
CA THR A 121 5.87 4.77 17.61
C THR A 121 5.31 6.19 17.57
N PHE A 122 4.04 6.38 17.91
CA PHE A 122 3.44 7.71 18.02
C PHE A 122 4.04 8.52 19.18
N THR A 123 4.29 7.88 20.32
CA THR A 123 4.89 8.54 21.48
C THR A 123 6.32 9.00 21.18
N GLU A 124 7.12 8.21 20.47
CA GLU A 124 8.45 8.60 20.00
C GLU A 124 8.39 9.82 19.08
N ARG A 125 7.44 9.84 18.12
CA ARG A 125 7.25 11.00 17.23
C ARG A 125 6.87 12.27 17.98
N VAL A 126 6.05 12.15 19.03
CA VAL A 126 5.70 13.28 19.90
C VAL A 126 6.94 13.75 20.67
N GLN A 127 7.74 12.82 21.20
CA GLN A 127 8.97 13.17 21.91
C GLN A 127 9.98 13.88 20.99
N ASP A 128 10.21 13.36 19.78
CA ASP A 128 11.13 13.97 18.80
C ASP A 128 10.72 15.40 18.49
N ALA A 129 9.42 15.65 18.32
CA ALA A 129 8.91 16.98 18.05
C ALA A 129 9.06 17.91 19.27
N VAL A 130 8.79 17.42 20.49
CA VAL A 130 8.98 18.16 21.75
C VAL A 130 10.45 18.53 21.95
N VAL A 131 11.37 17.60 21.67
CA VAL A 131 12.83 17.83 21.75
C VAL A 131 13.27 18.83 20.69
N ALA A 132 12.81 18.69 19.44
CA ALA A 132 13.12 19.62 18.35
C ALA A 132 12.60 21.05 18.63
N ALA A 133 11.47 21.19 19.34
CA ALA A 133 10.91 22.46 19.74
C ALA A 133 11.53 23.05 21.03
N GLY A 134 12.30 22.26 21.78
CA GLY A 134 12.76 22.61 23.13
C GLY A 134 11.61 22.83 24.12
N ALA A 135 10.49 22.13 23.92
CA ALA A 135 9.21 22.40 24.59
C ALA A 135 8.93 21.49 25.80
N GLY A 136 9.92 20.75 26.29
CA GLY A 136 9.72 19.72 27.31
C GLY A 136 9.09 20.23 28.62
N ALA A 137 9.42 21.46 29.02
CA ALA A 137 8.86 22.12 30.22
C ALA A 137 7.62 22.98 29.90
N ASP A 138 7.25 23.13 28.63
CA ASP A 138 6.09 23.94 28.24
C ASP A 138 4.80 23.22 28.64
N THR A 139 3.80 23.99 29.05
CA THR A 139 2.47 23.51 29.43
C THR A 139 1.42 23.76 28.34
N ASP A 140 1.74 24.65 27.40
CA ASP A 140 0.85 25.07 26.33
C ASP A 140 0.51 23.90 25.40
N GLY A 141 -0.78 23.67 25.20
CA GLY A 141 -1.31 22.63 24.31
C GLY A 141 -1.38 21.22 24.91
N VAL A 142 -0.76 20.97 26.06
CA VAL A 142 -0.76 19.64 26.71
C VAL A 142 -2.18 19.18 27.04
N TRP A 143 -3.02 20.07 27.57
CA TRP A 143 -4.42 19.76 27.86
C TRP A 143 -5.22 19.42 26.61
N SER A 144 -5.09 20.22 25.55
CA SER A 144 -5.79 20.01 24.28
C SER A 144 -5.37 18.71 23.60
N PHE A 145 -4.09 18.36 23.71
CA PHE A 145 -3.55 17.10 23.24
C PHE A 145 -4.12 15.92 24.03
N HIS A 146 -4.08 15.98 25.37
CA HIS A 146 -4.68 14.96 26.24
C HIS A 146 -6.16 14.74 25.97
N ALA A 147 -6.93 15.82 25.82
CA ALA A 147 -8.36 15.77 25.57
C ALA A 147 -8.70 15.09 24.24
N ALA A 148 -7.78 15.13 23.27
CA ALA A 148 -7.97 14.56 21.96
C ALA A 148 -7.47 13.10 21.84
N LEU A 149 -6.90 12.53 22.90
CA LEU A 149 -6.57 11.11 22.94
C LEU A 149 -7.86 10.25 23.03
N PRO A 150 -7.85 9.03 22.46
CA PRO A 150 -8.90 8.06 22.67
C PRO A 150 -9.27 7.90 24.16
N GLY A 151 -10.56 7.81 24.45
CA GLY A 151 -11.08 7.88 25.81
C GLY A 151 -10.43 6.90 26.80
N ALA A 152 -10.19 5.66 26.39
CA ALA A 152 -9.55 4.67 27.26
C ALA A 152 -8.05 4.95 27.51
N LEU A 153 -7.32 5.53 26.54
CA LEU A 153 -5.95 6.01 26.77
C LEU A 153 -5.94 7.18 27.77
N ARG A 154 -6.87 8.12 27.60
CA ARG A 154 -7.07 9.24 28.51
C ARG A 154 -7.40 8.77 29.93
N THR A 155 -8.26 7.76 30.08
CA THR A 155 -8.58 7.16 31.38
C THR A 155 -7.37 6.47 32.01
N SER A 156 -6.53 5.80 31.22
CA SER A 156 -5.32 5.15 31.73
C SER A 156 -4.21 6.14 32.12
N ILE A 157 -4.09 7.25 31.41
CA ILE A 157 -3.17 8.34 31.77
C ILE A 157 -3.66 9.07 33.03
N GLY A 158 -4.97 9.20 33.18
CA GLY A 158 -5.60 9.73 34.38
C GLY A 158 -5.62 11.26 34.40
N ALA A 159 -5.01 11.85 35.44
CA ALA A 159 -4.92 13.30 35.56
C ALA A 159 -4.05 13.88 34.43
N VAL A 160 -4.47 15.02 33.87
CA VAL A 160 -3.75 15.68 32.77
C VAL A 160 -2.32 16.00 33.23
N PRO A 161 -1.28 15.45 32.58
CA PRO A 161 0.10 15.81 32.82
C PRO A 161 0.33 17.32 32.60
N THR A 162 1.20 17.92 33.41
CA THR A 162 1.42 19.37 33.39
C THR A 162 2.33 19.83 32.27
N THR A 163 3.35 19.05 31.93
CA THR A 163 4.34 19.38 30.90
C THR A 163 4.34 18.36 29.76
N TRP A 164 4.91 18.73 28.62
CA TRP A 164 5.10 17.80 27.51
C TRP A 164 5.98 16.59 27.88
N SER A 165 7.01 16.78 28.71
CA SER A 165 7.83 15.67 29.22
C SER A 165 7.02 14.71 30.09
N ASP A 166 6.15 15.23 30.96
CA ASP A 166 5.26 14.41 31.78
C ASP A 166 4.25 13.66 30.91
N MET A 167 3.73 14.31 29.86
CA MET A 167 2.80 13.71 28.91
C MET A 167 3.43 12.52 28.17
N VAL A 168 4.62 12.71 27.59
CA VAL A 168 5.34 11.63 26.90
C VAL A 168 5.63 10.47 27.86
N THR A 169 6.03 10.77 29.09
CA THR A 169 6.28 9.76 30.13
C THR A 169 5.00 8.98 30.47
N ALA A 170 3.87 9.67 30.65
CA ALA A 170 2.60 9.05 30.95
C ALA A 170 2.09 8.17 29.79
N MET A 171 2.30 8.60 28.54
CA MET A 171 1.96 7.82 27.35
C MET A 171 2.77 6.53 27.23
N ARG A 172 4.07 6.58 27.56
CA ARG A 172 4.93 5.37 27.61
C ARG A 172 4.52 4.39 28.69
N ALA A 173 3.98 4.90 29.80
CA ALA A 173 3.55 4.09 30.93
C ALA A 173 2.19 3.40 30.72
N VAL A 174 1.48 3.68 29.61
CA VAL A 174 0.18 3.07 29.34
C VAL A 174 0.32 1.55 29.17
N PRO A 175 -0.42 0.72 29.95
CA PRO A 175 -0.35 -0.72 29.82
C PRO A 175 -0.81 -1.20 28.44
N SER A 176 -0.11 -2.19 27.88
CA SER A 176 -0.48 -2.82 26.60
C SER A 176 -1.91 -3.35 26.59
N ALA A 177 -2.40 -3.87 27.72
CA ALA A 177 -3.78 -4.34 27.87
C ALA A 177 -4.83 -3.24 27.65
N VAL A 178 -4.53 -1.99 28.01
CA VAL A 178 -5.43 -0.85 27.72
C VAL A 178 -5.44 -0.55 26.23
N VAL A 179 -4.28 -0.60 25.58
CA VAL A 179 -4.18 -0.39 24.12
C VAL A 179 -4.98 -1.46 23.38
N ASP A 180 -4.86 -2.72 23.80
CA ASP A 180 -5.60 -3.84 23.21
C ASP A 180 -7.11 -3.68 23.42
N ALA A 181 -7.55 -3.24 24.61
CA ALA A 181 -8.95 -2.94 24.88
C ALA A 181 -9.51 -1.80 24.00
N VAL A 182 -8.72 -0.76 23.71
CA VAL A 182 -9.11 0.32 22.78
C VAL A 182 -9.28 -0.23 21.37
N VAL A 183 -8.35 -1.07 20.92
CA VAL A 183 -8.39 -1.73 19.60
C VAL A 183 -9.62 -2.63 19.49
N ASP A 184 -9.93 -3.41 20.53
CA ASP A 184 -11.09 -4.30 20.55
C ASP A 184 -12.40 -3.53 20.57
N GLN A 185 -12.51 -2.46 21.39
CA GLN A 185 -13.67 -1.59 21.39
C GLN A 185 -13.90 -0.99 20.01
N TYR A 186 -12.84 -0.50 19.36
CA TYR A 186 -12.92 0.02 18.01
C TYR A 186 -13.42 -1.02 17.00
N LYS A 187 -12.86 -2.24 17.02
CA LYS A 187 -13.31 -3.34 16.16
C LYS A 187 -14.78 -3.68 16.38
N GLN A 188 -15.25 -3.67 17.62
CA GLN A 188 -16.66 -3.91 17.94
C GLN A 188 -17.58 -2.81 17.40
N GLU A 189 -17.17 -1.53 17.50
CA GLU A 189 -17.96 -0.42 16.96
C GLU A 189 -18.01 -0.42 15.43
N ASP A 190 -16.90 -0.76 14.77
CA ASP A 190 -16.84 -0.91 13.32
C ASP A 190 -17.75 -2.06 12.85
N GLN A 191 -17.70 -3.20 13.55
CA GLN A 191 -18.61 -4.33 13.30
C GLN A 191 -20.08 -3.94 13.51
N ARG A 192 -20.39 -3.17 14.56
CA ARG A 192 -21.74 -2.67 14.82
C ARG A 192 -22.23 -1.76 13.69
N ARG A 193 -21.40 -0.81 13.25
CA ARG A 193 -21.73 0.06 12.11
C ARG A 193 -21.92 -0.73 10.81
N ALA A 194 -21.09 -1.73 10.55
CA ALA A 194 -21.23 -2.60 9.39
C ALA A 194 -22.53 -3.43 9.45
N LEU A 195 -22.94 -3.86 10.65
CA LEU A 195 -24.20 -4.56 10.85
C LEU A 195 -25.41 -3.64 10.66
N GLU A 196 -25.39 -2.44 11.24
CA GLU A 196 -26.42 -1.41 11.05
C GLU A 196 -26.62 -1.08 9.57
N GLN A 197 -25.54 -0.90 8.81
CA GLN A 197 -25.62 -0.68 7.36
C GLN A 197 -26.28 -1.85 6.61
N LYS A 198 -26.02 -3.09 7.04
CA LYS A 198 -26.67 -4.29 6.46
C LYS A 198 -28.15 -4.35 6.81
N VAL A 199 -28.52 -4.00 8.04
CA VAL A 199 -29.92 -3.91 8.49
C VAL A 199 -30.68 -2.85 7.68
N ASP A 200 -30.09 -1.66 7.49
CA ASP A 200 -30.69 -0.60 6.66
C ASP A 200 -30.87 -1.03 5.20
N LEU A 201 -29.90 -1.74 4.64
CA LEU A 201 -29.98 -2.25 3.28
C LEU A 201 -31.08 -3.30 3.14
N LEU A 202 -31.22 -4.22 4.11
CA LEU A 202 -32.30 -5.19 4.17
C LEU A 202 -33.66 -4.51 4.33
N ALA A 203 -33.79 -3.52 5.22
CA ALA A 203 -35.03 -2.76 5.43
C ALA A 203 -35.50 -2.06 4.14
N ARG A 204 -34.56 -1.51 3.36
CA ARG A 204 -34.85 -0.93 2.04
C ARG A 204 -35.27 -1.99 1.01
N GLN A 205 -34.68 -3.18 1.03
CA GLN A 205 -35.10 -4.29 0.16
C GLN A 205 -36.52 -4.76 0.49
N PHE A 206 -36.86 -4.91 1.76
CA PHE A 206 -38.21 -5.32 2.18
C PHE A 206 -39.28 -4.25 1.89
N SER A 207 -38.93 -2.96 1.97
CA SER A 207 -39.85 -1.86 1.63
C SER A 207 -40.22 -1.80 0.14
N ASN A 208 -39.39 -2.38 -0.73
CA ASN A 208 -39.65 -2.50 -2.17
C ASN A 208 -40.41 -3.78 -2.54
N VAL A 209 -40.53 -4.74 -1.63
CA VAL A 209 -41.42 -5.90 -1.77
C VAL A 209 -42.81 -5.49 -1.30
N ARG A 210 -43.51 -4.70 -2.13
CA ARG A 210 -44.98 -4.60 -1.99
C ARG A 210 -45.55 -5.98 -2.32
N ILE A 211 -46.03 -6.68 -1.29
CA ILE A 211 -46.95 -7.81 -1.43
C ILE A 211 -48.13 -7.30 -2.26
N GLY A 212 -48.18 -7.70 -3.52
CA GLY A 212 -49.23 -7.33 -4.44
C GLY A 212 -50.57 -7.78 -3.86
N THR A 213 -51.43 -6.81 -3.56
CA THR A 213 -52.86 -7.06 -3.46
C THR A 213 -53.32 -7.67 -4.79
N PRO A 214 -54.02 -8.81 -4.78
CA PRO A 214 -54.48 -9.43 -6.02
C PRO A 214 -55.43 -8.47 -6.75
N PRO A 215 -55.30 -8.32 -8.08
CA PRO A 215 -56.20 -7.48 -8.84
C PRO A 215 -57.61 -8.07 -8.79
N ALA A 216 -58.59 -7.24 -8.44
CA ALA A 216 -60.00 -7.59 -8.48
C ALA A 216 -60.41 -7.96 -9.93
N PRO A 217 -61.24 -8.99 -10.13
CA PRO A 217 -61.70 -9.37 -11.45
C PRO A 217 -62.66 -8.32 -12.02
N PRO A 218 -62.54 -7.92 -13.30
CA PRO A 218 -63.51 -7.06 -13.95
C PRO A 218 -64.79 -7.84 -14.26
N PRO A 219 -65.98 -7.25 -14.07
CA PRO A 219 -67.23 -7.89 -14.44
C PRO A 219 -67.46 -7.77 -15.96
N GLY A 220 -67.64 -8.92 -16.59
CA GLY A 220 -68.52 -9.15 -17.75
C GLY A 220 -68.29 -8.32 -19.00
N GLN A 221 -67.71 -8.94 -20.03
CA GLN A 221 -68.10 -8.63 -21.41
C GLN A 221 -68.18 -9.90 -22.25
N THR A 222 -69.32 -10.00 -22.90
CA THR A 222 -69.87 -11.09 -23.69
C THR A 222 -69.09 -11.36 -24.98
N ARG A 223 -69.09 -12.64 -25.35
CA ARG A 223 -68.64 -13.23 -26.60
C ARG A 223 -69.02 -12.43 -27.86
N ALA A 224 -68.08 -12.31 -28.79
CA ALA A 224 -68.34 -12.33 -30.23
C ALA A 224 -67.18 -13.04 -30.94
N ALA A 225 -67.51 -13.71 -32.05
CA ALA A 225 -66.74 -14.77 -32.69
C ALA A 225 -66.03 -14.35 -34.00
N ALA A 226 -65.10 -15.21 -34.44
CA ALA A 226 -64.52 -15.35 -35.80
C ALA A 226 -63.56 -14.21 -36.25
N ALA A 227 -62.45 -14.40 -36.98
CA ALA A 227 -61.87 -15.49 -37.78
C ALA A 227 -60.33 -15.26 -37.92
N PRO A 228 -59.53 -16.13 -38.58
CA PRO A 228 -58.06 -16.16 -38.48
C PRO A 228 -57.31 -15.57 -39.70
N ALA A 229 -55.96 -15.61 -39.62
CA ALA A 229 -54.92 -15.26 -40.62
C ALA A 229 -54.37 -13.80 -40.47
N ASN A 230 -53.11 -13.44 -40.74
CA ASN A 230 -51.94 -14.13 -41.27
C ASN A 230 -50.67 -13.27 -41.01
N VAL A 231 -49.50 -13.89 -41.20
CA VAL A 231 -48.11 -13.42 -41.39
C VAL A 231 -47.68 -11.92 -41.35
N ASN A 232 -46.48 -11.77 -40.76
CA ASN A 232 -45.29 -11.01 -41.21
C ASN A 232 -45.17 -9.47 -41.12
N ALA A 233 -44.02 -9.12 -40.53
CA ALA A 233 -42.98 -8.22 -41.04
C ALA A 233 -43.17 -6.69 -41.04
N ASN A 234 -42.35 -6.07 -40.17
CA ASN A 234 -41.28 -5.11 -40.51
C ASN A 234 -41.59 -3.62 -40.76
N ALA A 235 -40.68 -2.78 -40.25
CA ALA A 235 -40.49 -1.32 -40.44
C ALA A 235 -41.64 -0.42 -39.96
N GLY A 236 -41.46 0.72 -39.28
CA GLY A 236 -40.34 1.63 -39.08
C GLY A 236 -40.88 3.05 -39.23
N ALA A 237 -40.81 3.91 -38.19
CA ALA A 237 -40.94 5.38 -38.22
C ALA A 237 -41.05 5.89 -36.76
N VAL A 238 -40.09 6.66 -36.22
CA VAL A 238 -39.89 8.13 -36.35
C VAL A 238 -40.82 8.95 -35.44
N GLY A 239 -40.19 9.68 -34.50
CA GLY A 239 -40.74 10.84 -33.77
C GLY A 239 -41.49 10.47 -32.47
N GLY A 240 -41.22 11.04 -31.30
CA GLY A 240 -40.36 12.14 -30.88
C GLY A 240 -40.66 12.45 -29.41
N GLY A 241 -39.74 13.19 -28.77
CA GLY A 241 -40.04 14.07 -27.63
C GLY A 241 -40.53 13.42 -26.34
N GLY A 242 -39.59 13.03 -25.47
CA GLY A 242 -39.88 12.73 -24.09
C GLY A 242 -38.62 12.80 -23.24
N ALA A 243 -38.26 14.00 -22.80
CA ALA A 243 -37.23 14.24 -21.79
C ALA A 243 -37.70 13.66 -20.45
N GLY A 244 -37.62 12.33 -20.32
CA GLY A 244 -37.77 11.62 -19.06
C GLY A 244 -36.37 11.35 -18.52
N ALA A 245 -36.02 12.01 -17.42
CA ALA A 245 -34.85 11.71 -16.61
C ALA A 245 -34.97 10.29 -16.04
N GLY A 246 -34.67 9.29 -16.86
CA GLY A 246 -34.55 7.90 -16.48
C GLY A 246 -33.16 7.68 -15.91
N GLY A 247 -33.10 7.48 -14.59
CA GLY A 247 -31.91 7.07 -13.87
C GLY A 247 -31.36 5.76 -14.43
N GLY A 248 -30.46 5.86 -15.39
CA GLY A 248 -29.62 4.77 -15.81
C GLY A 248 -28.73 4.40 -14.64
N GLY A 249 -28.98 3.22 -14.07
CA GLY A 249 -28.08 2.58 -13.11
C GLY A 249 -26.71 2.40 -13.73
N GLY A 250 -25.87 3.43 -13.61
CA GLY A 250 -24.47 3.37 -13.98
C GLY A 250 -23.84 2.26 -13.16
N ALA A 251 -23.50 1.15 -13.82
CA ALA A 251 -22.61 0.15 -13.27
C ALA A 251 -21.44 0.91 -12.63
N ARG A 252 -21.31 0.80 -11.31
CA ARG A 252 -20.24 1.44 -10.53
C ARG A 252 -18.93 0.99 -11.16
N ARG A 253 -18.36 1.79 -12.07
CA ARG A 253 -17.03 1.55 -12.61
C ARG A 253 -16.11 1.64 -11.40
N GLY A 254 -15.51 0.51 -11.02
CA GLY A 254 -14.55 0.49 -9.93
C GLY A 254 -13.48 1.54 -10.18
N ARG A 255 -12.93 2.10 -9.10
CA ARG A 255 -11.82 3.06 -9.16
C ARG A 255 -10.74 2.51 -10.09
N GLU A 256 -10.41 3.27 -11.14
CA GLU A 256 -9.24 3.00 -11.96
C GLU A 256 -7.98 3.28 -11.12
N GLY A 257 -7.00 2.38 -11.21
CA GLY A 257 -5.71 2.58 -10.54
C GLY A 257 -4.95 3.76 -11.15
N THR A 258 -4.21 4.48 -10.32
CA THR A 258 -3.22 5.47 -10.77
C THR A 258 -2.10 4.79 -11.56
N GLU A 259 -1.34 5.55 -12.37
CA GLU A 259 -0.21 5.00 -13.13
C GLU A 259 0.84 4.32 -12.24
N ALA A 260 1.08 4.86 -11.04
CA ALA A 260 1.96 4.23 -10.05
C ALA A 260 1.39 2.88 -9.56
N GLU A 261 0.10 2.81 -9.25
CA GLU A 261 -0.57 1.57 -8.85
C GLU A 261 -0.59 0.52 -9.98
N LYS A 262 -0.79 0.95 -11.24
CA LYS A 262 -0.70 0.07 -12.41
C LYS A 262 0.70 -0.50 -12.60
N ALA A 263 1.75 0.30 -12.38
CA ALA A 263 3.13 -0.16 -12.44
C ALA A 263 3.43 -1.19 -11.34
N VAL A 264 2.93 -0.97 -10.12
CA VAL A 264 3.02 -1.95 -9.03
C VAL A 264 2.29 -3.24 -9.39
N LEU A 265 1.04 -3.14 -9.86
CA LEU A 265 0.23 -4.30 -10.25
C LEU A 265 0.88 -5.10 -11.38
N THR A 266 1.51 -4.43 -12.35
CA THR A 266 2.23 -5.09 -13.45
C THR A 266 3.41 -5.91 -12.93
N ARG A 267 4.18 -5.38 -11.97
CA ARG A 267 5.28 -6.11 -11.31
C ARG A 267 4.76 -7.30 -10.51
N VAL A 268 3.71 -7.10 -9.72
CA VAL A 268 3.08 -8.17 -8.92
C VAL A 268 2.53 -9.28 -9.82
N MET A 269 1.82 -8.92 -10.89
CA MET A 269 1.30 -9.86 -11.88
C MET A 269 2.42 -10.66 -12.53
N THR A 270 3.51 -10.01 -12.93
CA THR A 270 4.67 -10.69 -13.53
C THR A 270 5.30 -11.68 -12.55
N ALA A 271 5.49 -11.29 -11.28
CA ALA A 271 6.03 -12.16 -10.25
C ALA A 271 5.11 -13.36 -9.93
N VAL A 272 3.79 -13.13 -9.87
CA VAL A 272 2.81 -14.20 -9.66
C VAL A 272 2.78 -15.18 -10.84
N MET A 273 2.87 -14.69 -12.08
CA MET A 273 2.94 -15.55 -13.27
C MET A 273 4.24 -16.36 -13.31
N GLY A 274 5.38 -15.75 -12.97
CA GLY A 274 6.68 -16.41 -12.95
C GLY A 274 6.79 -17.56 -11.93
N ARG A 275 6.00 -17.51 -10.84
CA ARG A 275 5.93 -18.57 -9.82
C ARG A 275 4.80 -19.56 -10.02
N ARG A 276 4.05 -19.46 -11.12
CA ARG A 276 2.92 -20.36 -11.35
C ARG A 276 3.43 -21.80 -11.56
N ALA A 277 2.96 -22.70 -10.72
CA ALA A 277 3.25 -24.12 -10.86
C ALA A 277 2.64 -24.71 -12.16
N PRO A 278 3.31 -25.69 -12.80
CA PRO A 278 2.80 -26.35 -14.00
C PRO A 278 1.49 -27.11 -13.71
N ASP A 279 0.65 -27.34 -14.72
CA ASP A 279 -0.60 -28.11 -14.58
C ASP A 279 -0.33 -29.62 -14.51
N THR A 280 0.31 -30.02 -13.42
CA THR A 280 0.67 -31.39 -13.05
C THR A 280 0.17 -31.67 -11.64
N GLU A 281 0.19 -32.92 -11.20
CA GLU A 281 -0.22 -33.25 -9.82
C GLU A 281 0.73 -32.64 -8.78
N GLU A 282 2.03 -32.66 -9.08
CA GLU A 282 3.08 -32.00 -8.30
C GLU A 282 2.82 -30.48 -8.23
N GLY A 283 2.48 -29.87 -9.37
CA GLY A 283 2.18 -28.45 -9.42
C GLY A 283 0.91 -28.06 -8.65
N ARG A 284 -0.12 -28.92 -8.65
CA ARG A 284 -1.33 -28.72 -7.81
C ARG A 284 -1.02 -28.82 -6.32
N ARG A 285 -0.11 -29.72 -5.92
CA ARG A 285 0.40 -29.79 -4.54
C ARG A 285 1.19 -28.54 -4.16
N SER A 286 2.10 -28.09 -5.02
CA SER A 286 2.85 -26.84 -4.83
C SER A 286 1.91 -25.64 -4.69
N TYR A 287 0.94 -25.50 -5.58
CA TYR A 287 -0.07 -24.45 -5.51
C TYR A 287 -0.85 -24.46 -4.18
N THR A 288 -1.20 -25.64 -3.67
CA THR A 288 -1.91 -25.75 -2.38
C THR A 288 -1.01 -25.27 -1.22
N ALA A 289 0.29 -25.59 -1.26
CA ALA A 289 1.26 -25.08 -0.29
C ALA A 289 1.44 -23.56 -0.41
N ASP A 290 1.53 -23.02 -1.63
CA ASP A 290 1.65 -21.58 -1.88
C ASP A 290 0.43 -20.82 -1.35
N VAL A 291 -0.78 -21.35 -1.57
CA VAL A 291 -2.02 -20.78 -1.03
C VAL A 291 -2.02 -20.83 0.50
N ALA A 292 -1.58 -21.93 1.10
CA ALA A 292 -1.49 -22.05 2.56
C ALA A 292 -0.48 -21.03 3.15
N THR A 293 0.69 -20.89 2.53
CA THR A 293 1.70 -19.89 2.91
C THR A 293 1.18 -18.48 2.74
N TRP A 294 0.55 -18.17 1.62
CA TRP A 294 -0.04 -16.85 1.38
C TRP A 294 -1.11 -16.52 2.43
N ASN A 295 -1.98 -17.48 2.78
CA ASN A 295 -3.01 -17.31 3.79
C ASN A 295 -2.42 -17.11 5.20
N ARG A 296 -1.31 -17.76 5.53
CA ARG A 296 -0.59 -17.54 6.80
C ARG A 296 -0.03 -16.13 6.89
N VAL A 297 0.61 -15.65 5.83
CA VAL A 297 1.21 -14.30 5.79
C VAL A 297 0.14 -13.20 5.88
N HIS A 298 -1.06 -13.44 5.36
CA HIS A 298 -2.17 -12.48 5.42
C HIS A 298 -3.24 -12.87 6.45
N ALA A 299 -2.88 -13.71 7.43
CA ALA A 299 -3.80 -14.13 8.48
C ALA A 299 -4.24 -12.91 9.31
N GLY A 300 -5.52 -12.89 9.71
CA GLY A 300 -6.09 -11.78 10.49
C GLY A 300 -6.58 -10.59 9.67
N ILE A 301 -6.29 -10.52 8.36
CA ILE A 301 -6.84 -9.50 7.47
C ILE A 301 -8.09 -10.05 6.78
N PRO A 302 -9.28 -9.43 6.95
CA PRO A 302 -10.48 -9.82 6.22
C PRO A 302 -10.20 -9.80 4.71
N HIS A 303 -10.64 -10.83 3.98
CA HIS A 303 -10.31 -10.98 2.57
C HIS A 303 -10.61 -9.69 1.79
N GLU A 304 -11.77 -9.08 1.99
CA GLU A 304 -12.21 -7.81 1.40
C GLU A 304 -11.20 -6.66 1.53
N ASN A 305 -10.46 -6.61 2.63
CA ASN A 305 -9.52 -5.55 2.97
C ASN A 305 -8.10 -5.83 2.48
N ILE A 306 -7.82 -7.03 1.98
CA ILE A 306 -6.51 -7.35 1.40
C ILE A 306 -6.31 -6.54 0.11
N ALA A 307 -5.23 -5.76 0.09
CA ALA A 307 -4.78 -5.00 -1.08
C ALA A 307 -4.23 -5.93 -2.18
N ILE A 308 -5.11 -6.69 -2.83
CA ILE A 308 -4.75 -7.74 -3.79
C ILE A 308 -3.91 -7.23 -4.98
N HIS A 309 -3.95 -5.92 -5.25
CA HIS A 309 -3.19 -5.28 -6.32
C HIS A 309 -1.70 -5.11 -5.99
N THR A 310 -1.33 -5.07 -4.70
CA THR A 310 0.06 -5.01 -4.24
C THR A 310 0.56 -6.36 -3.75
N THR A 311 -0.31 -7.21 -3.21
CA THR A 311 0.09 -8.50 -2.64
C THR A 311 0.03 -9.65 -3.65
N GLY A 312 -0.85 -9.58 -4.64
CA GLY A 312 -1.10 -10.67 -5.59
C GLY A 312 -1.77 -11.88 -4.93
N TYR A 313 -2.01 -12.93 -5.71
CA TYR A 313 -2.51 -14.21 -5.20
C TYR A 313 -2.00 -15.36 -6.07
N PRO A 314 -1.60 -16.52 -5.51
CA PRO A 314 -1.23 -17.69 -6.29
C PRO A 314 -2.30 -18.06 -7.32
N LEU A 315 -1.88 -18.40 -8.55
CA LEU A 315 -2.80 -18.74 -9.63
C LEU A 315 -2.93 -20.25 -9.75
N ARG A 316 -4.17 -20.76 -9.78
CA ARG A 316 -4.43 -22.19 -9.94
C ARG A 316 -3.73 -22.74 -11.21
N PRO A 317 -3.00 -23.86 -11.11
CA PRO A 317 -2.42 -24.53 -12.27
C PRO A 317 -3.47 -24.83 -13.35
N GLY A 318 -3.06 -24.73 -14.61
CA GLY A 318 -3.94 -24.95 -15.78
C GLY A 318 -4.84 -23.77 -16.17
N THR A 319 -4.88 -22.70 -15.36
CA THR A 319 -5.63 -21.49 -15.72
C THR A 319 -4.87 -20.59 -16.70
N SER A 320 -5.56 -19.71 -17.42
CA SER A 320 -4.93 -18.72 -18.30
C SER A 320 -4.30 -17.57 -17.50
N ASN A 321 -3.41 -16.80 -18.14
CA ASN A 321 -2.82 -15.62 -17.50
C ASN A 321 -3.88 -14.55 -17.20
N PRO A 322 -3.74 -13.75 -16.14
CA PRO A 322 -4.61 -12.61 -15.92
C PRO A 322 -4.58 -11.66 -17.12
N CYS A 323 -5.68 -10.96 -17.39
CA CYS A 323 -5.85 -10.01 -18.51
C CYS A 323 -5.88 -10.61 -19.92
N THR A 324 -6.04 -11.93 -20.08
CA THR A 324 -6.03 -12.60 -21.39
C THR A 324 -7.42 -12.87 -21.98
N ASN A 325 -8.44 -12.11 -21.56
CA ASN A 325 -9.86 -12.38 -21.82
C ASN A 325 -10.37 -13.69 -21.20
N GLU A 326 -9.75 -14.12 -20.10
CA GLU A 326 -10.20 -15.25 -19.32
C GLU A 326 -11.56 -14.99 -18.67
N CYS A 327 -12.32 -16.07 -18.42
CA CYS A 327 -13.46 -16.01 -17.54
C CYS A 327 -12.97 -15.88 -16.09
N TRP A 328 -13.36 -14.81 -15.39
CA TRP A 328 -12.92 -14.59 -14.00
C TRP A 328 -13.46 -15.63 -13.01
N GLN A 329 -14.45 -16.44 -13.39
CA GLN A 329 -14.98 -17.51 -12.54
C GLN A 329 -14.08 -18.74 -12.56
N CYS A 330 -13.68 -19.22 -13.74
CA CYS A 330 -12.89 -20.45 -13.90
C CYS A 330 -11.41 -20.21 -14.25
N GLY A 331 -11.03 -18.97 -14.53
CA GLY A 331 -9.67 -18.58 -14.88
C GLY A 331 -9.22 -19.00 -16.28
N MET A 332 -10.10 -19.57 -17.12
CA MET A 332 -9.75 -20.07 -18.45
C MET A 332 -10.24 -19.15 -19.57
N VAL A 333 -9.45 -19.03 -20.63
CA VAL A 333 -9.90 -18.59 -21.95
C VAL A 333 -10.58 -19.77 -22.63
N THR A 334 -11.83 -19.60 -23.03
CA THR A 334 -12.65 -20.66 -23.64
C THR A 334 -13.13 -20.25 -25.02
N THR A 335 -13.41 -21.23 -25.87
CA THR A 335 -14.04 -21.03 -27.18
C THR A 335 -15.27 -21.94 -27.26
N PRO A 336 -16.50 -21.40 -27.34
CA PRO A 336 -16.82 -19.97 -27.34
C PRO A 336 -16.55 -19.29 -25.98
N PRO A 337 -16.24 -17.98 -25.94
CA PRO A 337 -16.13 -17.25 -24.69
C PRO A 337 -17.45 -17.28 -23.93
N HIS A 338 -17.40 -17.56 -22.63
CA HIS A 338 -18.59 -17.54 -21.77
C HIS A 338 -18.48 -16.45 -20.69
N ARG A 339 -19.65 -16.00 -20.22
CA ARG A 339 -19.76 -15.11 -19.07
C ARG A 339 -19.89 -15.91 -17.78
N LYS A 340 -19.71 -15.25 -16.63
CA LYS A 340 -19.75 -15.89 -15.29
C LYS A 340 -21.01 -16.75 -15.07
N ASP A 341 -22.16 -16.27 -15.53
CA ASP A 341 -23.48 -16.91 -15.45
C ASP A 341 -23.60 -18.16 -16.33
N ALA A 342 -22.80 -18.26 -17.40
CA ALA A 342 -22.74 -19.42 -18.29
C ALA A 342 -21.53 -20.34 -18.00
N CYS A 343 -20.78 -20.11 -16.92
CA CYS A 343 -19.60 -20.90 -16.56
C CYS A 343 -20.01 -22.19 -15.83
N THR A 344 -19.78 -23.34 -16.46
CA THR A 344 -20.02 -24.67 -15.85
C THR A 344 -18.80 -25.26 -15.14
N VAL A 345 -17.62 -24.66 -15.32
CA VAL A 345 -16.35 -25.13 -14.74
C VAL A 345 -16.28 -24.73 -13.25
N PRO A 346 -15.74 -25.60 -12.37
CA PRO A 346 -15.55 -25.27 -10.96
C PRO A 346 -14.78 -23.95 -10.77
N PRO A 347 -15.26 -23.06 -9.90
CA PRO A 347 -14.67 -21.75 -9.76
C PRO A 347 -13.28 -21.79 -9.15
N VAL A 348 -12.42 -20.85 -9.55
CA VAL A 348 -11.16 -20.57 -8.84
C VAL A 348 -11.46 -19.90 -7.49
N PRO A 349 -10.52 -19.93 -6.52
CA PRO A 349 -10.70 -19.31 -5.21
C PRO A 349 -11.07 -17.83 -5.30
N LEU A 350 -11.84 -17.35 -4.31
CA LEU A 350 -12.37 -15.98 -4.31
C LEU A 350 -11.29 -14.92 -4.50
N LEU A 351 -10.13 -15.08 -3.84
CA LEU A 351 -9.02 -14.13 -3.92
C LEU A 351 -8.35 -14.15 -5.30
N GLU A 352 -8.22 -15.32 -5.94
CA GLU A 352 -7.77 -15.42 -7.32
C GLU A 352 -8.73 -14.67 -8.27
N ARG A 353 -10.05 -14.87 -8.11
CA ARG A 353 -11.06 -14.15 -8.91
C ARG A 353 -10.92 -12.64 -8.75
N ARG A 354 -10.70 -12.16 -7.53
CA ARG A 354 -10.50 -10.73 -7.25
C ARG A 354 -9.22 -10.22 -7.90
N PHE A 355 -8.13 -10.96 -7.80
CA PHE A 355 -6.86 -10.61 -8.43
C PHE A 355 -7.02 -10.47 -9.96
N ARG A 356 -7.65 -11.45 -10.63
CA ARG A 356 -7.97 -11.40 -12.06
C ARG A 356 -8.85 -10.22 -12.45
N THR A 357 -9.87 -9.93 -11.62
CA THR A 357 -10.77 -8.79 -11.84
C THR A 357 -10.00 -7.48 -11.78
N VAL A 358 -9.14 -7.29 -10.78
CA VAL A 358 -8.32 -6.09 -10.63
C VAL A 358 -7.33 -5.92 -11.78
N CYS A 359 -6.64 -7.00 -12.18
CA CYS A 359 -5.75 -6.99 -13.34
C CYS A 359 -6.50 -6.51 -14.59
N ALA A 360 -7.64 -7.14 -14.90
CA ALA A 360 -8.42 -6.80 -16.10
C ALA A 360 -9.04 -5.39 -16.06
N MET A 361 -9.39 -4.88 -14.87
CA MET A 361 -9.91 -3.52 -14.72
C MET A 361 -8.82 -2.45 -14.87
N TRP A 362 -7.64 -2.66 -14.28
CA TRP A 362 -6.60 -1.62 -14.18
C TRP A 362 -5.59 -1.66 -15.32
N LEU A 363 -5.19 -2.84 -15.77
CA LEU A 363 -4.26 -3.02 -16.89
C LEU A 363 -4.99 -3.17 -18.24
N GLY A 364 -6.32 -3.29 -18.18
CA GLY A 364 -7.15 -3.60 -19.33
C GLY A 364 -7.11 -5.08 -19.69
N ARG A 365 -8.12 -5.51 -20.44
CA ARG A 365 -8.04 -6.78 -21.16
C ARG A 365 -7.08 -6.57 -22.32
N ALA A 366 -6.15 -7.50 -22.54
CA ALA A 366 -5.40 -7.55 -23.79
C ALA A 366 -6.44 -7.58 -24.92
N ARG A 367 -6.68 -6.42 -25.55
CA ARG A 367 -7.56 -6.35 -26.72
C ARG A 367 -6.89 -7.25 -27.73
N ASN A 368 -7.67 -8.14 -28.34
CA ASN A 368 -7.23 -8.97 -29.46
C ASN A 368 -6.54 -8.09 -30.50
N VAL A 369 -5.23 -7.92 -30.39
CA VAL A 369 -4.36 -7.54 -31.50
C VAL A 369 -3.90 -8.87 -32.05
N PRO A 370 -4.40 -9.31 -33.21
CA PRO A 370 -3.92 -10.53 -33.82
C PRO A 370 -2.42 -10.35 -34.11
N GLY A 371 -1.56 -11.14 -33.46
CA GLY A 371 -0.18 -11.32 -33.90
C GLY A 371 0.95 -10.62 -33.13
N VAL A 372 0.72 -9.94 -32.01
CA VAL A 372 1.84 -9.45 -31.16
C VAL A 372 1.89 -10.26 -29.87
N GLY A 373 2.64 -11.36 -29.91
CA GLY A 373 3.17 -11.94 -28.67
C GLY A 373 3.99 -10.86 -27.98
N MET A 374 3.57 -10.43 -26.79
CA MET A 374 4.44 -9.64 -25.93
C MET A 374 5.61 -10.55 -25.55
N ASN A 375 6.71 -10.45 -26.29
CA ASN A 375 7.99 -11.01 -25.89
C ASN A 375 8.42 -10.28 -24.63
N PHE A 376 8.19 -10.90 -23.48
CA PHE A 376 8.90 -10.54 -22.25
C PHE A 376 10.36 -10.94 -22.45
N VAL A 377 11.17 -9.98 -22.88
CA VAL A 377 12.63 -10.13 -22.85
C VAL A 377 13.01 -10.17 -21.37
N GLY A 378 13.29 -11.37 -20.87
CA GLY A 378 13.89 -11.57 -19.56
C GLY A 378 15.23 -10.84 -19.55
N ARG A 379 15.31 -9.76 -18.76
CA ARG A 379 16.59 -9.23 -18.34
C ARG A 379 16.93 -9.95 -17.05
N ASP A 380 17.74 -10.99 -17.19
CA ASP A 380 18.39 -11.66 -16.06
C ASP A 380 19.22 -10.62 -15.31
N GLU A 381 18.82 -10.38 -14.07
CA GLU A 381 19.57 -9.87 -12.91
C GLU A 381 18.51 -9.34 -11.92
N VAL A 382 17.83 -10.27 -11.24
CA VAL A 382 17.10 -9.96 -10.02
C VAL A 382 17.85 -10.67 -8.90
N GLU A 383 18.81 -9.97 -8.31
CA GLU A 383 19.31 -10.29 -6.99
C GLU A 383 18.12 -10.33 -6.02
N GLY A 384 17.82 -11.54 -5.53
CA GLY A 384 17.20 -11.84 -4.24
C GLY A 384 16.04 -10.97 -3.80
N ALA A 385 14.82 -11.30 -4.24
CA ALA A 385 13.62 -11.04 -3.44
C ALA A 385 13.62 -11.92 -2.18
N ALA A 386 14.44 -11.55 -1.19
CA ALA A 386 14.73 -12.32 0.03
C ALA A 386 13.66 -12.21 1.14
N TRP A 387 12.50 -11.62 0.87
CA TRP A 387 11.50 -11.29 1.90
C TRP A 387 10.48 -12.41 2.20
N TRP A 388 10.69 -13.62 1.66
CA TRP A 388 9.77 -14.75 1.84
C TRP A 388 10.39 -16.04 2.45
N ASN A 389 11.70 -16.08 2.74
CA ASN A 389 12.38 -17.34 3.14
C ASN A 389 12.87 -17.43 4.60
N GLU A 390 12.57 -16.49 5.50
CA GLU A 390 13.09 -16.49 6.90
C GLU A 390 12.15 -17.12 7.94
N ALA A 391 11.41 -18.18 7.60
CA ALA A 391 10.50 -18.84 8.57
C ALA A 391 10.81 -20.31 8.88
N GLU A 392 11.90 -20.89 8.38
CA GLU A 392 12.24 -22.30 8.62
C GLU A 392 13.67 -22.44 9.15
N GLY A 393 13.85 -22.35 10.48
CA GLY A 393 15.18 -22.50 11.06
C GLY A 393 15.30 -22.39 12.58
N ALA A 394 14.34 -22.89 13.37
CA ALA A 394 14.55 -23.07 14.82
C ALA A 394 13.68 -24.21 15.37
N GLY A 395 14.11 -25.44 15.13
CA GLY A 395 13.46 -26.63 15.68
C GLY A 395 14.42 -27.81 15.77
N GLY A 396 15.01 -28.00 16.97
CA GLY A 396 15.54 -29.30 17.39
C GLY A 396 16.98 -29.30 17.92
N ALA A 397 17.13 -29.40 19.24
CA ALA A 397 17.68 -30.59 19.90
C ALA A 397 17.88 -30.35 21.40
N ALA A 398 17.11 -31.06 22.22
CA ALA A 398 17.42 -31.31 23.62
C ALA A 398 18.42 -32.47 23.71
N ALA A 399 19.45 -32.34 24.54
CA ALA A 399 20.14 -33.47 25.13
C ALA A 399 20.75 -33.10 26.50
N ALA A 400 20.34 -33.90 27.47
CA ALA A 400 20.79 -34.10 28.85
C ALA A 400 22.25 -33.78 29.20
N GLY A 401 22.43 -33.35 30.46
CA GLY A 401 23.68 -33.41 31.19
C GLY A 401 23.46 -33.10 32.67
N GLN A 402 23.19 -34.14 33.46
CA GLN A 402 23.40 -34.14 34.91
C GLN A 402 24.90 -34.00 35.21
N ASP A 403 25.26 -33.21 36.21
CA ASP A 403 26.13 -33.57 37.35
C ASP A 403 26.88 -32.37 37.93
N PHE A 404 26.90 -32.36 39.27
CA PHE A 404 27.57 -31.50 40.26
C PHE A 404 26.97 -30.14 40.62
#